data_AF-A0A2V0MWL7-F1
#
_entry.id   AF-A0A2V0MWL7-F1
#
_cell.length_a   1.000
_cell.length_b   1.000
_cell.length_c   1.000
_cell.angle_alpha   90.00
_cell.angle_beta   90.00
_cell.angle_gamma   90.00
#
_symmetry.space_group_name_H-M   'P 1'
#
loop_
_entity.id
_entity.type
_entity.pdbx_description
1 polymer ?
#
loop_
_entity_poly.entity_id
_entity_poly.type
_entity_poly.pdbx_seq_one_letter_code
_entity_poly.pdbx_strand_id
1 'polypeptide(L)'
;MRKQLAAVLGGVLAVTAIGTAPFAAADENSYINALNRDGIGFTNRGYAIAMGNEICRGLGSGLSPDDVANTIVRAGNAPYSAAQANRIIADATTHLCPG
;
A
#
# COMPACT_ATOMS: atom_id res chain seq x y z
N MET A 1 13.85 4.62 -31.85
CA MET A 1 12.49 5.15 -32.11
C MET A 1 11.45 4.13 -31.64
N ARG A 2 10.73 4.39 -30.53
CA ARG A 2 9.32 4.00 -30.32
C ARG A 2 8.72 4.97 -29.28
N LYS A 3 7.92 5.91 -29.78
CA LYS A 3 7.04 6.84 -29.05
C LYS A 3 5.77 6.11 -28.64
N GLN A 4 5.34 6.23 -27.39
CA GLN A 4 3.94 6.19 -26.90
C GLN A 4 4.00 6.80 -25.48
N LEU A 5 3.89 8.12 -25.27
CA LEU A 5 2.66 8.91 -25.07
C LEU A 5 1.50 8.13 -24.42
N ALA A 6 1.22 8.43 -23.14
CA ALA A 6 -0.13 8.73 -22.64
C ALA A 6 -0.06 9.25 -21.20
N ALA A 7 -0.09 10.58 -21.07
CA ALA A 7 -0.67 11.22 -19.90
C ALA A 7 -2.17 10.92 -19.91
N VAL A 8 -2.76 10.56 -18.77
CA VAL A 8 -4.22 10.61 -18.60
C VAL A 8 -4.52 11.33 -17.29
N LEU A 9 -4.91 12.59 -17.46
CA LEU A 9 -5.65 13.40 -16.49
C LEU A 9 -7.11 12.89 -16.46
N GLY A 10 -7.67 12.73 -15.26
CA GLY A 10 -9.10 12.81 -14.90
C GLY A 10 -10.16 12.09 -15.75
N GLY A 11 -10.89 11.14 -15.16
CA GLY A 11 -12.15 10.65 -15.74
C GLY A 11 -12.74 9.40 -15.09
N VAL A 12 -13.71 9.61 -14.19
CA VAL A 12 -14.88 8.80 -13.80
C VAL A 12 -14.97 7.33 -14.29
N LEU A 13 -14.91 6.42 -13.31
CA LEU A 13 -15.60 5.12 -13.12
C LEU A 13 -16.01 4.27 -14.35
N ALA A 14 -15.38 3.10 -14.47
CA ALA A 14 -16.01 1.87 -14.98
C ALA A 14 -15.50 0.65 -14.19
N VAL A 15 -16.32 0.14 -13.28
CA VAL A 15 -16.11 -1.13 -12.57
C VAL A 15 -16.56 -2.26 -13.48
N THR A 16 -15.64 -3.11 -13.95
CA THR A 16 -15.88 -4.53 -14.28
C THR A 16 -14.60 -5.21 -14.77
N ALA A 17 -13.84 -5.80 -13.83
CA ALA A 17 -13.07 -7.03 -14.04
C ALA A 17 -12.56 -7.50 -12.68
N ILE A 18 -13.09 -8.62 -12.19
CA ILE A 18 -12.53 -9.34 -11.03
C ILE A 18 -11.31 -10.11 -11.55
N GLY A 19 -10.26 -9.38 -11.87
CA GLY A 19 -8.89 -9.88 -11.86
C GLY A 19 -8.20 -9.07 -10.79
N THR A 20 -7.58 -9.72 -9.81
CA THR A 20 -6.64 -9.05 -8.92
C THR A 20 -5.45 -8.60 -9.78
N ALA A 21 -5.62 -7.52 -10.53
CA ALA A 21 -4.50 -6.81 -11.11
C ALA A 21 -3.62 -6.44 -9.91
N PRO A 22 -2.34 -6.87 -9.88
CA PRO A 22 -1.43 -6.29 -8.91
C PRO A 22 -1.54 -4.78 -9.09
N PHE A 23 -1.71 -4.03 -8.01
CA PHE A 23 -1.62 -2.57 -8.03
C PHE A 23 -0.22 -2.21 -8.59
N ALA A 24 -0.11 -2.11 -9.91
CA ALA A 24 1.11 -1.77 -10.62
C ALA A 24 1.05 -0.26 -10.88
N ALA A 25 1.99 0.59 -10.46
CA ALA A 25 3.09 0.43 -9.51
C ALA A 25 3.20 1.78 -8.81
N ALA A 26 2.78 1.84 -7.56
CA ALA A 26 3.27 2.88 -6.68
C ALA A 26 4.63 2.42 -6.15
N ASP A 27 5.51 3.37 -5.83
CA ASP A 27 6.95 3.15 -5.70
C ASP A 27 7.29 2.21 -4.53
N GLU A 28 7.27 0.91 -4.82
CA GLU A 28 7.60 -0.16 -3.88
C GLU A 28 8.99 0.01 -3.28
N ASN A 29 9.93 0.56 -4.06
CA ASN A 29 11.26 0.85 -3.55
C ASN A 29 11.22 1.99 -2.54
N SER A 30 10.50 3.06 -2.83
CA SER A 30 10.31 4.16 -1.89
C SER A 30 9.56 3.72 -0.63
N TYR A 31 8.54 2.86 -0.77
CA TYR A 31 7.83 2.28 0.37
C TYR A 31 8.76 1.44 1.25
N ILE A 32 9.50 0.49 0.66
CA ILE A 32 10.46 -0.34 1.42
C ILE A 32 11.58 0.53 2.03
N ASN A 33 12.05 1.55 1.32
CA ASN A 33 13.03 2.48 1.85
C ASN A 33 12.46 3.30 3.02
N ALA A 34 11.19 3.68 2.98
CA ALA A 34 10.52 4.38 4.08
C ALA A 34 10.42 3.49 5.33
N LEU A 35 9.96 2.24 5.18
CA LEU A 35 9.92 1.27 6.28
C LEU A 35 11.30 1.07 6.91
N ASN A 36 12.35 0.94 6.09
CA ASN A 36 13.73 0.81 6.57
C ASN A 36 14.21 2.07 7.32
N ARG A 37 13.90 3.27 6.81
CA ARG A 37 14.23 4.55 7.48
C ARG A 37 13.52 4.67 8.84
N ASP A 38 12.30 4.17 8.94
CA ASP A 38 11.48 4.18 10.15
C ASP A 38 11.83 3.05 11.13
N GLY A 39 12.78 2.18 10.78
CA GLY A 39 13.19 1.04 11.61
C GLY A 39 12.11 -0.04 11.74
N ILE A 40 11.22 -0.13 10.75
CA ILE A 40 10.10 -1.08 10.74
C ILE A 40 10.59 -2.38 10.12
N GLY A 41 10.82 -3.39 10.97
CA GLY A 41 11.21 -4.73 10.53
C GLY A 41 10.06 -5.48 9.87
N PHE A 42 10.35 -6.23 8.80
CA PHE A 42 9.38 -7.06 8.09
C PHE A 42 10.02 -8.39 7.69
N THR A 43 9.22 -9.46 7.62
CA THR A 43 9.69 -10.84 7.35
C THR A 43 10.49 -10.94 6.04
N ASN A 44 9.96 -10.36 4.98
CA ASN A 44 10.63 -10.24 3.69
C ASN A 44 9.96 -9.12 2.88
N ARG A 45 10.64 -8.69 1.82
CA ARG A 45 10.17 -7.59 0.96
C ARG A 45 8.77 -7.85 0.36
N GLY A 46 8.51 -9.06 -0.11
CA GLY A 46 7.23 -9.42 -0.72
C GLY A 46 6.06 -9.32 0.27
N TYR A 47 6.28 -9.77 1.51
CA TYR A 47 5.30 -9.63 2.59
C TYR A 47 4.99 -8.16 2.90
N ALA A 48 6.02 -7.31 2.99
CA ALA A 48 5.83 -5.89 3.24
C ALA A 48 5.02 -5.22 2.12
N ILE A 49 5.34 -5.49 0.86
CA ILE A 49 4.59 -4.95 -0.30
C ILE A 49 3.14 -5.45 -0.29
N ALA A 50 2.91 -6.74 -0.03
CA ALA A 50 1.56 -7.29 0.05
C ALA A 50 0.73 -6.62 1.16
N MET A 51 1.33 -6.41 2.33
CA MET A 51 0.71 -5.68 3.44
C MET A 51 0.38 -4.23 3.05
N GLY A 52 1.31 -3.52 2.43
CA GLY A 52 1.07 -2.16 1.93
C GLY A 52 -0.07 -2.10 0.90
N ASN A 53 -0.14 -3.07 -0.01
CA ASN A 53 -1.24 -3.15 -0.98
C ASN A 53 -2.60 -3.46 -0.32
N GLU A 54 -2.61 -4.28 0.73
CA GLU A 54 -3.83 -4.51 1.53
C GLU A 54 -4.31 -3.23 2.21
N ILE A 55 -3.39 -2.39 2.71
CA ILE A 55 -3.71 -1.07 3.29
C ILE A 55 -4.40 -0.21 2.24
N CYS A 56 -3.80 -0.09 1.05
CA CYS A 56 -4.36 0.70 -0.04
C CYS A 56 -5.74 0.20 -0.46
N ARG A 57 -5.93 -1.14 -0.53
CA ARG A 57 -7.24 -1.74 -0.82
C ARG A 57 -8.26 -1.43 0.27
N GLY A 58 -7.89 -1.54 1.54
CA GLY A 58 -8.78 -1.28 2.67
C GLY A 58 -9.26 0.17 2.68
N LEU A 59 -8.33 1.11 2.56
CA LEU A 59 -8.63 2.54 2.49
C LEU A 59 -9.48 2.88 1.25
N GLY A 60 -9.12 2.34 0.09
CA GLY A 60 -9.89 2.51 -1.15
C GLY A 60 -11.29 1.89 -1.10
N SER A 61 -11.52 0.93 -0.21
CA SER A 61 -12.83 0.31 0.03
C SER A 61 -13.66 1.07 1.07
N GLY A 62 -13.15 2.19 1.61
CA GLY A 62 -13.82 3.02 2.60
C GLY A 62 -13.62 2.60 4.06
N LEU A 63 -12.66 1.69 4.35
CA LEU A 63 -12.28 1.40 5.73
C LEU A 63 -11.56 2.60 6.36
N SER A 64 -11.76 2.79 7.66
CA SER A 64 -10.99 3.80 8.39
C SER A 64 -9.52 3.37 8.53
N PRO A 65 -8.56 4.32 8.60
CA PRO A 65 -7.17 4.00 8.92
C PRO A 65 -7.02 3.20 10.21
N ASP A 66 -7.89 3.42 11.20
CA ASP A 66 -7.88 2.69 12.47
C ASP A 66 -8.30 1.22 12.29
N ASP A 67 -9.28 0.93 11.44
CA ASP A 67 -9.68 -0.44 11.12
C ASP A 67 -8.57 -1.19 10.37
N VAL A 68 -7.89 -0.49 9.46
CA VAL A 68 -6.73 -1.02 8.75
C VAL A 68 -5.55 -1.25 9.71
N ALA A 69 -5.27 -0.32 10.62
CA ALA A 69 -4.23 -0.46 11.65
C ALA A 69 -4.51 -1.64 12.57
N ASN A 70 -5.77 -1.77 13.02
CA ASN A 70 -6.22 -2.90 13.81
C ASN A 70 -6.03 -4.23 13.08
N THR A 71 -6.23 -4.25 11.76
CA THR A 71 -5.96 -5.42 10.94
C THR A 71 -4.47 -5.73 10.91
N ILE A 72 -3.59 -4.75 10.67
CA ILE A 72 -2.12 -4.96 10.68
C ILE A 72 -1.62 -5.49 12.03
N VAL A 73 -2.08 -4.89 13.13
CA VAL A 73 -1.69 -5.28 14.50
C VAL A 73 -2.18 -6.69 14.82
N ARG A 74 -3.30 -7.14 14.25
CA ARG A 74 -3.90 -8.46 14.50
C ARG A 74 -3.52 -9.54 13.48
N ALA A 75 -3.08 -9.18 12.27
CA ALA A 75 -2.94 -10.08 11.13
C ALA A 75 -1.57 -10.80 11.03
N GLY A 76 -0.64 -10.63 11.98
CA GLY A 76 0.69 -11.21 11.81
C GLY A 76 1.43 -11.58 13.10
N ASN A 77 2.31 -12.57 12.95
CA ASN A 77 3.34 -12.97 13.92
C ASN A 77 4.43 -11.90 14.17
N ALA A 78 4.27 -10.69 13.64
CA ALA A 78 5.17 -9.56 13.84
C ALA A 78 4.45 -8.54 14.76
N PRO A 79 4.94 -8.31 15.99
CA PRO A 79 4.29 -7.40 16.94
C PRO A 79 4.56 -5.95 16.53
N TYR A 80 3.85 -5.45 15.53
CA TYR A 80 3.84 -4.02 15.24
C TYR A 80 3.08 -3.31 16.36
N SER A 81 3.74 -2.37 17.03
CA SER A 81 3.06 -1.43 17.92
C SER A 81 2.06 -0.57 17.15
N ALA A 82 1.09 0.01 17.84
CA ALA A 82 0.13 0.94 17.22
C ALA A 82 0.83 2.12 16.50
N ALA A 83 1.95 2.61 17.07
CA ALA A 83 2.77 3.64 16.44
C ALA A 83 3.38 3.16 15.11
N GLN A 84 3.92 1.93 15.08
CA GLN A 84 4.45 1.34 13.85
C GLN A 84 3.35 1.11 12.83
N ALA A 85 2.18 0.61 13.22
CA ALA A 85 1.05 0.41 12.31
C ALA A 85 0.64 1.72 11.62
N ASN A 86 0.55 2.82 12.37
CA ASN A 86 0.25 4.13 11.81
C ASN A 86 1.32 4.62 10.82
N ARG A 87 2.60 4.36 11.09
CA ARG A 87 3.71 4.68 10.17
C ARG A 87 3.66 3.84 8.90
N ILE A 88 3.42 2.54 9.02
CA ILE A 88 3.25 1.64 7.87
C ILE A 88 2.13 2.14 6.97
N ILE A 89 1.00 2.56 7.56
CA ILE A 89 -0.14 3.11 6.81
C ILE A 89 0.25 4.42 6.13
N ALA A 90 0.90 5.34 6.84
CA ALA A 90 1.34 6.63 6.27
C ALA A 90 2.34 6.45 5.10
N ASP A 91 3.30 5.54 5.24
CA ASP A 91 4.26 5.23 4.18
C ASP A 91 3.57 4.55 2.99
N ALA A 92 2.63 3.65 3.25
CA ALA A 92 1.85 3.01 2.20
C ALA A 92 1.00 4.05 1.45
N THR A 93 0.29 4.94 2.14
CA THR A 93 -0.51 5.99 1.48
C THR A 93 0.34 6.99 0.70
N THR A 94 1.55 7.28 1.17
CA THR A 94 2.45 8.25 0.53
C THR A 94 3.18 7.67 -0.68
N HIS A 95 3.63 6.42 -0.59
CA HIS A 95 4.54 5.83 -1.57
C HIS A 95 3.91 4.70 -2.38
N LEU A 96 2.89 4.03 -1.86
CA LEU A 96 2.35 2.77 -2.41
C LEU A 96 0.87 2.82 -2.84
N CYS A 97 0.05 3.73 -2.31
CA CYS A 97 -1.35 3.79 -2.71
C CYS A 97 -1.51 4.62 -3.98
N PRO A 98 -2.34 4.18 -4.94
CA PRO A 98 -2.73 5.03 -6.06
C PRO A 98 -3.52 6.21 -5.50
N GLY A 99 -3.07 7.43 -5.81
CA GLY A 99 -3.75 8.68 -5.45
C GLY A 99 -4.99 8.97 -6.29
#